data_AF-A0A662ZA76-F1
#
_entry.id   AF-A0A662ZA76-F1
#
_cell.length_a   1.000
_cell.length_b   1.000
_cell.length_c   1.000
_cell.angle_alpha   90.00
_cell.angle_beta   90.00
_cell.angle_gamma   90.00
#
_symmetry.space_group_name_H-M   'P 1'
#
loop_
_entity.id
_entity.type
_entity.pdbx_description
1 polymer ?
#
loop_
_entity_poly.entity_id
_entity_poly.type
_entity_poly.pdbx_seq_one_letter_code
_entity_poly.pdbx_strand_id
1 'polypeptide(L)'
;MVTFYKPVKKETVKKAVKVECSDLDLQGRGVARDGDNVYFVPGLMPGDTANVLSENSKGKIHQGKITKIIKPSVNRREKDCPLIGQCGGCQMQHVPVEMLIEAKIAGIRKLFKKALSFDIGEASFVHRADELRYRRACRFAIRGDHGKLYLGFREEKSHDLVKIKNCLTLSERMNNAIEPLNKAINSLNLKNKLGHLELLDSDGALGILVRFSATVDEHDVSVLESTGKELNAVISIVEPYRNPLEIKKKESLRERFICGSIDDLFIISHGVKIKCNPSSFVQVNKKINDKLLETVIGMIAPDKNTSVMDLFCGLGNFAMPLAKEGANVVGVDIVAKMIEDARANAKEQNLENVKFEVADLEELFENQKWAKADYDAVVLDPGREGAKRATLFLAKKKVKKIVYISCNPLAASRDTIELIKSGYKIKQWGVCDMFPRTTHVEMVLEFTL
;
A
#
# COMPACT_ATOMS: atom_id res chain seq x y z
N MET A 1 21.99 -8.32 -50.35
CA MET A 1 21.15 -8.13 -49.14
C MET A 1 19.72 -8.47 -49.50
N VAL A 2 19.16 -9.54 -48.95
CA VAL A 2 17.76 -9.91 -49.18
C VAL A 2 16.93 -9.26 -48.08
N THR A 3 16.11 -8.29 -48.46
CA THR A 3 15.20 -7.57 -47.55
C THR A 3 13.97 -8.45 -47.32
N PHE A 4 13.82 -9.00 -46.11
CA PHE A 4 12.61 -9.72 -45.72
C PHE A 4 11.44 -8.74 -45.62
N TYR A 5 10.48 -8.86 -46.53
CA TYR A 5 9.20 -8.14 -46.47
C TYR A 5 8.44 -8.59 -45.21
N LYS A 6 8.27 -7.67 -44.25
CA LYS A 6 7.32 -7.86 -43.15
C LYS A 6 5.94 -7.41 -43.63
N PRO A 7 4.94 -8.30 -43.73
CA PRO A 7 3.59 -7.89 -44.10
C PRO A 7 3.06 -6.89 -43.08
N VAL A 8 2.61 -5.73 -43.57
CA VAL A 8 1.88 -4.76 -42.77
C VAL A 8 0.56 -5.43 -42.37
N LYS A 9 0.35 -5.63 -41.06
CA LYS A 9 -0.91 -6.17 -40.54
C LYS A 9 -2.05 -5.28 -41.05
N LYS A 10 -2.98 -5.84 -41.82
CA LYS A 10 -4.25 -5.18 -42.16
C LYS A 10 -4.92 -4.72 -40.86
N GLU A 11 -5.02 -3.41 -40.66
CA GLU A 11 -5.82 -2.84 -39.57
C GLU A 11 -7.28 -3.18 -39.85
N THR A 12 -7.76 -4.23 -39.20
CA THR A 12 -9.19 -4.51 -39.16
C THR A 12 -9.82 -3.40 -38.34
N VAL A 13 -10.71 -2.61 -38.94
CA VAL A 13 -11.47 -1.58 -38.23
C VAL A 13 -12.24 -2.27 -37.11
N LYS A 14 -11.75 -2.14 -35.88
CA LYS A 14 -12.39 -2.72 -34.72
C LYS A 14 -13.68 -1.95 -34.48
N LYS A 15 -14.83 -2.61 -34.64
CA LYS A 15 -16.13 -2.02 -34.31
C LYS A 15 -16.34 -2.09 -32.79
N ALA A 16 -16.85 -1.01 -32.22
CA ALA A 16 -17.29 -1.03 -30.83
C ALA A 16 -18.57 -1.88 -30.72
N VAL A 17 -18.69 -2.62 -29.62
CA VAL A 17 -19.84 -3.45 -29.30
C VAL A 17 -20.65 -2.75 -28.21
N LYS A 18 -21.98 -2.72 -28.35
CA LYS A 18 -22.87 -2.22 -27.31
C LYS A 18 -23.04 -3.30 -26.24
N VAL A 19 -22.68 -2.99 -25.01
CA VAL A 19 -22.77 -3.91 -23.87
C VAL A 19 -23.42 -3.25 -22.67
N GLU A 20 -24.04 -4.07 -21.82
CA GLU A 20 -24.49 -3.69 -20.48
C GLU A 20 -23.54 -4.28 -19.44
N CYS A 21 -23.11 -3.44 -18.51
CA CYS A 21 -22.23 -3.86 -17.44
C CYS A 21 -23.05 -4.54 -16.34
N SER A 22 -22.63 -5.75 -15.98
CA SER A 22 -23.34 -6.60 -15.02
C SER A 22 -22.64 -6.72 -13.67
N ASP A 23 -21.32 -6.51 -13.63
CA ASP A 23 -20.49 -6.81 -12.45
C ASP A 23 -19.21 -5.97 -12.45
N LEU A 24 -18.47 -6.01 -11.36
CA LEU A 24 -17.12 -5.47 -11.22
C LEU A 24 -16.16 -6.61 -10.87
N ASP A 25 -14.97 -6.61 -11.47
CA ASP A 25 -13.93 -7.55 -11.04
C ASP A 25 -13.21 -7.07 -9.77
N LEU A 26 -12.31 -7.91 -9.24
CA LEU A 26 -11.50 -7.60 -8.06
C LEU A 26 -10.66 -6.31 -8.20
N GLN A 27 -10.36 -5.91 -9.44
CA GLN A 27 -9.62 -4.68 -9.74
C GLN A 27 -10.56 -3.49 -10.01
N GLY A 28 -11.88 -3.63 -9.79
CA GLY A 28 -12.89 -2.60 -10.01
C GLY A 28 -13.17 -2.29 -11.50
N ARG A 29 -12.79 -3.16 -12.43
CA ARG A 29 -13.14 -3.01 -13.85
C ARG A 29 -14.55 -3.54 -14.09
N GLY A 30 -15.34 -2.83 -14.89
CA GLY A 30 -16.64 -3.30 -15.32
C GLY A 30 -16.55 -4.58 -16.13
N VAL A 31 -17.41 -5.54 -15.82
CA VAL A 31 -17.52 -6.83 -16.51
C VAL A 31 -18.84 -6.85 -17.28
N ALA A 32 -18.69 -6.96 -18.59
CA ALA A 32 -19.81 -7.03 -19.53
C ALA A 32 -19.66 -8.24 -20.45
N ARG A 33 -20.78 -8.74 -20.97
CA ARG A 33 -20.82 -9.91 -21.85
C ARG A 33 -21.54 -9.60 -23.15
N ASP A 34 -21.05 -10.19 -24.24
CA ASP A 34 -21.71 -10.21 -25.54
C ASP A 34 -21.58 -11.62 -26.13
N GLY A 35 -22.67 -12.39 -26.03
CA GLY A 35 -22.67 -13.84 -26.23
C GLY A 35 -21.62 -14.53 -25.34
N ASP A 36 -20.66 -15.18 -25.98
CA ASP A 36 -19.58 -15.92 -25.33
C ASP A 36 -18.39 -15.04 -24.89
N ASN A 37 -18.35 -13.79 -25.34
CA ASN A 37 -17.24 -12.88 -25.07
C ASN A 37 -17.42 -12.17 -23.73
N VAL A 38 -16.33 -12.03 -22.98
CA VAL A 38 -16.28 -11.30 -21.70
C VAL A 38 -15.34 -10.11 -21.83
N TYR A 39 -15.84 -8.93 -21.51
CA TYR A 39 -15.11 -7.67 -21.58
C TYR A 39 -14.80 -7.17 -20.17
N PHE A 40 -13.52 -6.87 -19.93
CA PHE A 40 -13.06 -6.14 -18.75
C PHE A 40 -12.78 -4.70 -19.16
N VAL A 41 -13.53 -3.75 -18.61
CA VAL A 41 -13.59 -2.38 -19.12
C VAL A 41 -13.36 -1.39 -17.97
N PRO A 42 -12.18 -0.75 -17.88
CA PRO A 42 -11.93 0.32 -16.93
C PRO A 42 -12.91 1.49 -17.12
N GLY A 43 -13.40 2.04 -16.01
CA GLY A 43 -14.33 3.17 -16.02
C GLY A 43 -15.78 2.80 -16.25
N LEU A 44 -16.11 1.52 -16.48
CA LEU A 44 -17.47 0.99 -16.64
C LEU A 44 -17.93 0.38 -15.32
N MET A 45 -19.21 0.51 -14.98
CA MET A 45 -19.76 -0.05 -13.73
C MET A 45 -21.17 -0.65 -13.91
N PRO A 46 -21.61 -1.53 -13.00
CA PRO A 46 -22.92 -2.19 -13.08
C PRO A 46 -24.07 -1.21 -13.32
N GLY A 47 -24.92 -1.54 -14.29
CA GLY A 47 -26.04 -0.71 -14.74
C GLY A 47 -25.68 0.31 -15.83
N ASP A 48 -24.41 0.50 -16.17
CA ASP A 48 -24.03 1.25 -17.37
C ASP A 48 -24.35 0.45 -18.63
N THR A 49 -24.91 1.13 -19.64
CA THR A 49 -24.90 0.68 -21.03
C THR A 49 -23.91 1.53 -21.82
N ALA A 50 -22.96 0.89 -22.52
CA ALA A 50 -21.90 1.60 -23.24
C ALA A 50 -21.49 0.90 -24.55
N ASN A 51 -20.91 1.68 -25.46
CA ASN A 51 -20.13 1.15 -26.56
C ASN A 51 -18.69 0.91 -26.10
N VAL A 52 -18.20 -0.31 -26.30
CA VAL A 52 -16.88 -0.77 -25.85
C VAL A 52 -16.08 -1.25 -27.04
N LEU A 53 -14.85 -0.76 -27.16
CA LEU A 53 -13.88 -1.18 -28.16
C LEU A 53 -12.88 -2.16 -27.55
N SER A 54 -12.66 -3.32 -28.18
CA SER A 54 -11.65 -4.28 -27.74
C SER A 54 -10.23 -3.79 -28.09
N GLU A 55 -9.43 -3.44 -27.08
CA GLU A 55 -8.04 -3.03 -27.27
C GLU A 55 -7.14 -4.26 -27.48
N ASN A 56 -7.30 -5.26 -26.61
CA ASN A 56 -6.60 -6.54 -26.68
C ASN A 56 -7.55 -7.70 -26.35
N SER A 57 -7.26 -8.90 -26.82
CA SER A 57 -8.03 -10.10 -26.50
C SER A 57 -7.14 -11.34 -26.40
N LYS A 58 -7.58 -12.29 -25.55
CA LYS A 58 -7.00 -13.63 -25.43
C LYS A 58 -8.14 -14.63 -25.41
N GLY A 59 -8.41 -15.25 -26.57
CA GLY A 59 -9.61 -16.07 -26.77
C GLY A 59 -10.88 -15.23 -26.60
N LYS A 60 -11.81 -15.70 -25.77
CA LYS A 60 -13.10 -15.05 -25.46
C LYS A 60 -13.00 -13.92 -24.41
N ILE A 61 -11.80 -13.59 -23.95
CA ILE A 61 -11.56 -12.58 -22.92
C ILE A 61 -10.96 -11.33 -23.56
N HIS A 62 -11.63 -10.20 -23.38
CA HIS A 62 -11.30 -8.92 -23.99
C HIS A 62 -10.94 -7.89 -22.93
N GLN A 63 -9.86 -7.15 -23.17
CA GLN A 63 -9.63 -5.85 -22.53
C GLN A 63 -10.30 -4.80 -23.39
N GLY A 64 -11.26 -4.09 -22.81
CA GLY A 64 -12.07 -3.10 -23.51
C GLY A 64 -11.83 -1.69 -23.02
N LYS A 65 -12.10 -0.72 -23.90
CA LYS A 65 -12.16 0.71 -23.57
C LYS A 65 -13.52 1.26 -23.93
N ILE A 66 -14.08 2.08 -23.05
CA ILE A 66 -15.33 2.81 -23.32
C ILE A 66 -15.08 3.81 -24.44
N THR A 67 -15.88 3.74 -25.51
CA THR A 67 -15.93 4.79 -26.53
C THR A 67 -17.05 5.77 -26.25
N LYS A 68 -18.19 5.29 -25.74
CA LYS A 68 -19.32 6.14 -25.35
C LYS A 68 -20.18 5.45 -24.29
N ILE A 69 -20.50 6.15 -23.21
CA ILE A 69 -21.58 5.74 -22.29
C ILE A 69 -22.91 6.17 -22.93
N ILE A 70 -23.81 5.21 -23.15
CA ILE A 70 -25.13 5.43 -23.75
C ILE A 70 -26.16 5.74 -22.66
N LYS A 71 -26.17 4.93 -21.60
CA LYS A 71 -27.03 5.10 -20.43
C LYS A 71 -26.17 4.88 -19.18
N PRO A 72 -25.87 5.91 -18.39
CA PRO A 72 -25.15 5.73 -17.13
C PRO A 72 -26.01 4.97 -16.13
N SER A 73 -25.37 4.21 -15.25
CA SER A 73 -26.00 3.62 -14.06
C SER A 73 -26.61 4.70 -13.18
N VAL A 74 -27.75 4.41 -12.54
CA VAL A 74 -28.38 5.33 -11.56
C VAL A 74 -27.50 5.53 -10.32
N ASN A 75 -26.62 4.57 -10.03
CA ASN A 75 -25.70 4.65 -8.89
C ASN A 75 -24.33 5.23 -9.28
N ARG A 76 -24.14 5.63 -10.54
CA ARG A 76 -22.88 6.21 -11.00
C ARG A 76 -22.66 7.54 -10.31
N ARG A 77 -21.51 7.67 -9.66
CA ARG A 77 -21.10 8.90 -8.99
C ARG A 77 -20.51 9.89 -9.98
N GLU A 78 -20.84 11.16 -9.77
CA GLU A 78 -20.08 12.24 -10.35
C GLU A 78 -18.69 12.30 -9.74
N LYS A 79 -17.70 12.64 -10.57
CA LYS A 79 -16.31 12.68 -10.14
C LYS A 79 -16.07 14.01 -9.43
N ASP A 80 -15.61 13.93 -8.18
CA ASP A 80 -15.42 15.10 -7.30
C ASP A 80 -14.00 15.69 -7.38
N CYS A 81 -13.03 14.92 -7.89
CA CYS A 81 -11.66 15.42 -8.07
C CYS A 81 -11.48 15.97 -9.48
N PRO A 82 -11.00 17.23 -9.64
CA PRO A 82 -10.77 17.82 -10.97
C PRO A 82 -9.65 17.13 -11.77
N LEU A 83 -8.83 16.31 -11.13
CA LEU A 83 -7.67 15.63 -11.74
C LEU A 83 -7.98 14.19 -12.18
N ILE A 84 -9.22 13.76 -12.01
CA ILE A 84 -9.68 12.41 -12.34
C ILE A 84 -9.51 12.08 -13.83
N GLY A 85 -9.04 10.88 -14.14
CA GLY A 85 -8.76 10.45 -15.50
C GLY A 85 -7.43 10.95 -16.07
N GLN A 86 -6.73 11.83 -15.35
CA GLN A 86 -5.32 12.15 -15.58
C GLN A 86 -4.47 11.53 -14.46
N CYS A 87 -4.75 11.90 -13.21
CA CYS A 87 -4.01 11.40 -12.04
C CYS A 87 -4.25 9.91 -11.84
N GLY A 88 -3.15 9.14 -11.75
CA GLY A 88 -3.21 7.69 -11.55
C GLY A 88 -3.52 7.24 -10.13
N GLY A 89 -3.95 8.14 -9.23
CA GLY A 89 -4.13 7.84 -7.80
C GLY A 89 -5.50 7.32 -7.38
N CYS A 90 -6.58 7.67 -8.09
CA CYS A 90 -7.97 7.35 -7.71
C CYS A 90 -8.76 6.88 -8.94
N GLN A 91 -8.72 5.59 -9.27
CA GLN A 91 -9.28 5.07 -10.52
C GLN A 91 -10.81 4.89 -10.47
N MET A 92 -11.38 4.79 -9.25
CA MET A 92 -12.75 4.28 -9.07
C MET A 92 -13.75 5.31 -8.55
N GLN A 93 -13.52 6.61 -8.75
CA GLN A 93 -14.42 7.66 -8.24
C GLN A 93 -15.85 7.57 -8.79
N HIS A 94 -16.04 6.94 -9.95
CA HIS A 94 -17.35 6.78 -10.57
C HIS A 94 -18.22 5.72 -9.89
N VAL A 95 -17.62 4.82 -9.10
CA VAL A 95 -18.31 3.73 -8.42
C VAL A 95 -18.47 4.11 -6.94
N PRO A 96 -19.66 3.95 -6.33
CA PRO A 96 -19.80 4.01 -4.89
C PRO A 96 -18.87 3.04 -4.17
N VAL A 97 -18.26 3.49 -3.08
CA VAL A 97 -17.23 2.71 -2.38
C VAL A 97 -17.80 1.38 -1.86
N GLU A 98 -19.05 1.36 -1.43
CA GLU A 98 -19.70 0.12 -0.97
C GLU A 98 -19.75 -0.94 -2.07
N MET A 99 -20.16 -0.58 -3.28
CA MET A 99 -20.16 -1.50 -4.43
C MET A 99 -18.74 -1.99 -4.79
N LEU A 100 -17.70 -1.16 -4.61
CA LEU A 100 -16.32 -1.60 -4.81
C LEU A 100 -15.90 -2.62 -3.75
N ILE A 101 -16.29 -2.42 -2.49
CA ILE A 101 -15.98 -3.34 -1.39
C ILE A 101 -16.68 -4.68 -1.61
N GLU A 102 -17.96 -4.66 -1.96
CA GLU A 102 -18.73 -5.87 -2.30
C GLU A 102 -18.09 -6.65 -3.45
N ALA A 103 -17.72 -5.95 -4.53
CA ALA A 103 -17.02 -6.55 -5.68
C ALA A 103 -15.66 -7.15 -5.28
N LYS A 104 -14.91 -6.47 -4.42
CA LYS A 104 -13.63 -6.98 -3.89
C LYS A 104 -13.84 -8.25 -3.06
N ILE A 105 -14.82 -8.26 -2.17
CA ILE A 105 -15.18 -9.43 -1.35
C ILE A 105 -15.58 -10.62 -2.25
N ALA A 106 -16.48 -10.40 -3.21
CA ALA A 106 -16.90 -11.43 -4.16
C ALA A 106 -15.72 -11.95 -5.01
N GLY A 107 -14.85 -11.04 -5.46
CA GLY A 107 -13.63 -11.35 -6.20
C GLY A 107 -12.65 -12.20 -5.40
N ILE A 108 -12.42 -11.86 -4.12
CA ILE A 108 -11.57 -12.63 -3.19
C ILE A 108 -12.15 -14.03 -3.01
N ARG A 109 -13.45 -14.16 -2.72
CA ARG A 109 -14.10 -15.47 -2.54
C ARG A 109 -13.96 -16.35 -3.77
N LYS A 110 -14.21 -15.81 -4.96
CA LYS A 110 -14.06 -16.54 -6.23
C LYS A 110 -12.61 -16.97 -6.46
N LEU A 111 -11.66 -16.11 -6.15
CA LEU A 111 -10.23 -16.39 -6.28
C LEU A 111 -9.81 -17.51 -5.32
N PHE A 112 -10.17 -17.44 -4.04
CA PHE A 112 -9.85 -18.45 -3.04
C PHE A 112 -10.57 -19.77 -3.33
N LYS A 113 -11.83 -19.74 -3.74
CA LYS A 113 -12.55 -20.96 -4.16
C LYS A 113 -11.85 -21.68 -5.32
N LYS A 114 -11.32 -20.93 -6.29
CA LYS A 114 -10.54 -21.50 -7.38
C LYS A 114 -9.19 -22.05 -6.88
N ALA A 115 -8.50 -21.35 -6.00
CA ALA A 115 -7.18 -21.76 -5.50
C ALA A 115 -7.24 -22.97 -4.55
N LEU A 116 -8.26 -23.01 -3.68
CA LEU A 116 -8.39 -23.98 -2.59
C LEU A 116 -9.40 -25.08 -2.87
N SER A 117 -10.23 -24.94 -3.90
CA SER A 117 -11.30 -25.88 -4.26
C SER A 117 -12.44 -26.02 -3.23
N PHE A 118 -12.56 -25.07 -2.30
CA PHE A 118 -13.72 -24.93 -1.39
C PHE A 118 -14.05 -23.46 -1.14
N ASP A 119 -15.27 -23.18 -0.70
CA ASP A 119 -15.71 -21.81 -0.38
C ASP A 119 -15.22 -21.39 1.00
N ILE A 120 -14.60 -20.22 1.10
CA ILE A 120 -14.11 -19.65 2.37
C ILE A 120 -15.20 -18.93 3.17
N GLY A 121 -16.45 -18.93 2.67
CA GLY A 121 -17.60 -18.30 3.31
C GLY A 121 -17.68 -16.80 3.06
N GLU A 122 -18.66 -16.15 3.70
CA GLU A 122 -18.79 -14.69 3.70
C GLU A 122 -17.70 -14.03 4.54
N ALA A 123 -17.37 -12.78 4.20
CA ALA A 123 -16.47 -11.98 5.03
C ALA A 123 -17.10 -11.75 6.41
N SER A 124 -16.38 -12.11 7.46
CA SER A 124 -16.81 -11.99 8.86
C SER A 124 -16.85 -10.53 9.33
N PHE A 125 -16.08 -9.65 8.69
CA PHE A 125 -16.09 -8.21 8.95
C PHE A 125 -15.62 -7.41 7.73
N VAL A 126 -16.00 -6.12 7.74
CA VAL A 126 -15.63 -5.14 6.71
C VAL A 126 -15.35 -3.80 7.40
N HIS A 127 -14.08 -3.40 7.39
CA HIS A 127 -13.67 -2.11 7.95
C HIS A 127 -13.69 -1.02 6.87
N ARG A 128 -14.66 -0.11 7.00
CA ARG A 128 -14.87 1.01 6.07
C ARG A 128 -14.11 2.24 6.50
N ALA A 129 -13.52 2.92 5.51
CA ALA A 129 -12.74 4.14 5.67
C ALA A 129 -13.56 5.38 5.33
N ASP A 130 -13.10 6.53 5.83
CA ASP A 130 -13.46 7.80 5.23
C ASP A 130 -12.87 7.90 3.83
N GLU A 131 -13.64 8.42 2.87
CA GLU A 131 -13.17 8.55 1.48
C GLU A 131 -12.21 9.73 1.28
N LEU A 132 -12.24 10.70 2.20
CA LEU A 132 -11.52 11.95 2.13
C LEU A 132 -10.50 12.06 3.27
N ARG A 133 -9.40 12.76 3.02
CA ARG A 133 -8.38 13.14 4.02
C ARG A 133 -7.81 11.96 4.85
N TYR A 134 -7.95 10.73 4.37
CA TYR A 134 -7.53 9.53 5.10
C TYR A 134 -6.03 9.25 4.98
N ARG A 135 -5.39 9.70 3.89
CA ARG A 135 -4.03 9.33 3.54
C ARG A 135 -3.07 10.23 4.30
N ARG A 136 -2.26 9.63 5.17
CA ARG A 136 -1.23 10.30 5.97
C ARG A 136 0.20 10.14 5.47
N ALA A 137 0.43 9.41 4.38
CA ALA A 137 1.76 9.31 3.76
C ALA A 137 1.65 9.48 2.24
N CYS A 138 2.59 10.22 1.65
CA CYS A 138 2.62 10.41 0.20
C CYS A 138 4.03 10.62 -0.33
N ARG A 139 4.20 10.36 -1.63
CA ARG A 139 5.42 10.66 -2.37
C ARG A 139 5.07 11.54 -3.56
N PHE A 140 5.58 12.76 -3.57
CA PHE A 140 5.46 13.66 -4.71
C PHE A 140 6.61 13.45 -5.68
N ALA A 141 6.27 13.23 -6.94
CA ALA A 141 7.23 13.36 -8.03
C ALA A 141 7.42 14.84 -8.37
N ILE A 142 8.58 15.17 -8.94
CA ILE A 142 8.95 16.54 -9.31
C ILE A 142 9.22 16.57 -10.80
N ARG A 143 8.65 17.54 -11.51
CA ARG A 143 8.96 17.83 -12.91
C ARG A 143 9.10 19.32 -13.13
N GLY A 144 9.87 19.68 -14.16
CA GLY A 144 9.95 21.03 -14.68
C GLY A 144 8.98 21.23 -15.83
N ASP A 145 8.34 22.40 -15.86
CA ASP A 145 7.57 22.92 -16.98
C ASP A 145 7.88 24.42 -17.13
N HIS A 146 8.23 24.84 -18.35
CA HIS A 146 8.66 26.21 -18.68
C HIS A 146 9.66 26.83 -17.67
N GLY A 147 10.64 26.04 -17.20
CA GLY A 147 11.68 26.49 -16.27
C GLY A 147 11.28 26.54 -14.79
N LYS A 148 10.04 26.17 -14.44
CA LYS A 148 9.55 26.05 -13.06
C LYS A 148 9.30 24.59 -12.68
N LEU A 149 9.69 24.20 -11.48
CA LEU A 149 9.37 22.89 -10.93
C LEU A 149 7.97 22.88 -10.32
N TYR A 150 7.34 21.72 -10.30
CA TYR A 150 6.10 21.50 -9.56
C TYR A 150 6.04 20.11 -8.95
N LEU A 151 5.34 20.00 -7.83
CA LEU A 151 4.95 18.75 -7.20
C LEU A 151 3.78 18.12 -7.95
N GLY A 152 3.91 16.83 -8.23
CA GLY A 152 2.94 16.09 -9.03
C GLY A 152 2.78 14.63 -8.61
N PHE A 153 1.70 14.04 -9.10
CA PHE A 153 1.53 12.58 -9.14
C PHE A 153 1.67 12.10 -10.57
N ARG A 154 2.06 10.83 -10.75
CA ARG A 154 2.11 10.22 -12.07
C ARG A 154 0.71 10.07 -12.65
N GLU A 155 0.62 10.29 -13.95
CA GLU A 155 -0.56 9.91 -14.72
C GLU A 155 -0.77 8.39 -14.72
N GLU A 156 -2.00 7.95 -14.96
CA GLU A 156 -2.32 6.53 -15.03
C GLU A 156 -1.52 5.85 -16.16
N LYS A 157 -0.66 4.88 -15.81
CA LYS A 157 0.20 4.14 -16.75
C LYS A 157 1.14 5.02 -17.59
N SER A 158 1.51 6.20 -17.10
CA SER A 158 2.48 7.08 -17.74
C SER A 158 3.58 7.55 -16.76
N HIS A 159 4.68 8.02 -17.33
CA HIS A 159 5.75 8.74 -16.61
C HIS A 159 5.50 10.25 -16.53
N ASP A 160 4.46 10.74 -17.21
CA ASP A 160 4.00 12.12 -17.16
C ASP A 160 3.42 12.45 -15.78
N LEU A 161 3.49 13.72 -15.39
CA LEU A 161 3.01 14.19 -14.10
C LEU A 161 1.81 15.11 -14.24
N VAL A 162 0.84 14.90 -13.35
CA VAL A 162 -0.25 15.82 -13.09
C VAL A 162 0.16 16.76 -11.96
N LYS A 163 0.18 18.06 -12.24
CA LYS A 163 0.41 19.10 -11.22
C LYS A 163 -0.70 19.05 -10.17
N ILE A 164 -0.33 18.97 -8.90
CA ILE A 164 -1.27 18.93 -7.79
C ILE A 164 -1.28 20.27 -7.07
N LYS A 165 -2.49 20.80 -6.82
CA LYS A 165 -2.73 21.91 -5.89
C LYS A 165 -3.44 21.47 -4.63
N ASN A 166 -4.31 20.48 -4.75
CA ASN A 166 -5.02 19.82 -3.66
C ASN A 166 -5.34 18.39 -4.08
N CYS A 167 -5.28 17.46 -3.15
CA CYS A 167 -5.67 16.06 -3.32
C CYS A 167 -6.66 15.68 -2.22
N LEU A 168 -7.87 15.26 -2.63
CA LEU A 168 -8.97 14.90 -1.73
C LEU A 168 -8.62 13.79 -0.72
N THR A 169 -7.67 12.92 -1.06
CA THR A 169 -7.27 11.80 -0.18
C THR A 169 -6.18 12.18 0.83
N LEU A 170 -5.30 13.12 0.49
CA LEU A 170 -4.26 13.58 1.40
C LEU A 170 -4.88 14.31 2.60
N SER A 171 -4.27 14.14 3.77
CA SER A 171 -4.61 14.92 4.96
C SER A 171 -4.54 16.43 4.70
N GLU A 172 -5.23 17.21 5.53
CA GLU A 172 -5.24 18.66 5.43
C GLU A 172 -3.84 19.26 5.62
N ARG A 173 -3.08 18.77 6.60
CA ARG A 173 -1.70 19.20 6.86
C ARG A 173 -0.81 19.04 5.61
N MET A 174 -0.93 17.91 4.90
CA MET A 174 -0.19 17.70 3.66
C MET A 174 -0.68 18.59 2.51
N ASN A 175 -1.98 18.87 2.39
CA ASN A 175 -2.47 19.78 1.35
C ASN A 175 -1.96 21.21 1.56
N ASN A 176 -1.96 21.67 2.82
CA ASN A 176 -1.46 22.99 3.18
C ASN A 176 0.05 23.14 2.90
N ALA A 177 0.80 22.03 2.92
CA ALA A 177 2.22 22.02 2.59
C ALA A 177 2.54 22.14 1.09
N ILE A 178 1.59 21.86 0.19
CA ILE A 178 1.88 21.78 -1.27
C ILE A 178 2.41 23.11 -1.83
N GLU A 179 1.75 24.22 -1.51
CA GLU A 179 2.13 25.53 -2.07
C GLU A 179 3.46 26.05 -1.48
N PRO A 180 3.70 26.04 -0.15
CA PRO A 180 5.00 26.39 0.42
C PRO A 180 6.14 25.52 -0.14
N LEU A 181 5.93 24.21 -0.28
CA LEU A 181 6.95 23.33 -0.87
C LEU A 181 7.21 23.62 -2.36
N ASN A 182 6.16 23.93 -3.14
CA ASN A 182 6.34 24.36 -4.53
C ASN A 182 7.17 25.65 -4.63
N LYS A 183 6.99 26.61 -3.72
CA LYS A 183 7.83 27.81 -3.65
C LYS A 183 9.27 27.45 -3.30
N ALA A 184 9.46 26.64 -2.25
CA ALA A 184 10.77 26.23 -1.77
C ALA A 184 11.61 25.56 -2.86
N ILE A 185 11.08 24.52 -3.54
CA ILE A 185 11.83 23.77 -4.57
C ILE A 185 12.26 24.64 -5.76
N ASN A 186 11.56 25.74 -6.04
CA ASN A 186 11.89 26.65 -7.12
C ASN A 186 12.96 27.69 -6.74
N SER A 187 13.15 27.92 -5.44
CA SER A 187 14.16 28.82 -4.87
C SER A 187 15.50 28.14 -4.57
N LEU A 188 15.60 26.83 -4.77
CA LEU A 188 16.84 26.08 -4.58
C LEU A 188 17.82 26.28 -5.74
N ASN A 189 19.11 26.40 -5.39
CA ASN A 189 20.24 26.33 -6.32
C ASN A 189 20.29 24.96 -7.01
N LEU A 190 20.12 23.88 -6.26
CA LEU A 190 20.20 22.50 -6.74
C LEU A 190 18.84 21.94 -7.18
N LYS A 191 17.91 22.79 -7.60
CA LYS A 191 16.58 22.36 -8.07
C LYS A 191 16.62 21.32 -9.19
N ASN A 192 17.64 21.36 -10.05
CA ASN A 192 17.86 20.36 -11.11
C ASN A 192 18.44 19.02 -10.62
N LYS A 193 18.81 18.91 -9.34
CA LYS A 193 19.30 17.69 -8.68
C LYS A 193 18.28 17.04 -7.76
N LEU A 194 17.10 17.65 -7.59
CA LEU A 194 16.00 17.09 -6.83
C LEU A 194 15.49 15.78 -7.45
N GLY A 195 15.31 14.76 -6.61
CA GLY A 195 14.67 13.50 -7.00
C GLY A 195 13.17 13.54 -6.78
N HIS A 196 12.75 13.44 -5.52
CA HIS A 196 11.35 13.44 -5.10
C HIS A 196 11.23 13.87 -3.64
N LEU A 197 10.01 14.21 -3.22
CA LEU A 197 9.67 14.48 -1.82
C LEU A 197 8.80 13.34 -1.27
N GLU A 198 9.04 12.94 -0.03
CA GLU A 198 8.18 12.02 0.72
C GLU A 198 7.64 12.78 1.93
N LEU A 199 6.33 12.71 2.16
CA LEU A 199 5.67 13.34 3.30
C LEU A 199 5.01 12.27 4.16
N LEU A 200 5.12 12.46 5.47
CA LEU A 200 4.46 11.68 6.50
C LEU A 200 3.76 12.62 7.48
N ASP A 201 2.44 12.62 7.47
CA ASP A 201 1.63 13.26 8.49
C ASP A 201 1.55 12.34 9.72
N SER A 202 2.50 12.53 10.63
CA SER A 202 2.54 11.81 11.91
C SER A 202 1.53 12.41 12.90
N ASP A 203 1.27 11.72 14.01
CA ASP A 203 0.35 12.21 15.04
C ASP A 203 0.91 13.43 15.79
N GLY A 204 2.23 13.66 15.74
CA GLY A 204 2.87 14.89 16.23
C GLY A 204 2.98 15.95 15.15
N ALA A 205 4.01 15.87 14.31
CA ALA A 205 4.32 16.85 13.27
C ALA A 205 4.27 16.29 11.83
N LEU A 206 4.37 17.17 10.83
CA LEU A 206 4.58 16.79 9.44
C LEU A 206 6.06 16.43 9.22
N GLY A 207 6.34 15.18 8.84
CA GLY A 207 7.64 14.75 8.37
C GLY A 207 7.79 14.99 6.87
N ILE A 208 8.93 15.53 6.44
CA ILE A 208 9.24 15.76 5.02
C ILE A 208 10.65 15.26 4.74
N LEU A 209 10.79 14.30 3.82
CA LEU A 209 12.08 13.89 3.27
C LEU A 209 12.28 14.50 1.90
N VAL A 210 13.41 15.19 1.70
CA VAL A 210 13.84 15.71 0.40
C VAL A 210 15.05 14.92 -0.10
N ARG A 211 14.97 14.37 -1.32
CA ARG A 211 16.08 13.63 -1.91
C ARG A 211 16.82 14.43 -2.97
N PHE A 212 18.14 14.51 -2.85
CA PHE A 212 19.01 15.20 -3.79
C PHE A 212 20.03 14.24 -4.37
N SER A 213 20.25 14.26 -5.69
CA SER A 213 21.29 13.49 -6.38
C SER A 213 22.71 14.06 -6.22
N ALA A 214 22.85 15.16 -5.48
CA ALA A 214 24.11 15.84 -5.18
C ALA A 214 24.12 16.27 -3.70
N THR A 215 25.31 16.61 -3.19
CA THR A 215 25.45 17.27 -1.88
C THR A 215 24.79 18.65 -1.90
N VAL A 216 24.02 18.94 -0.88
CA VAL A 216 23.21 20.16 -0.72
C VAL A 216 24.05 21.27 -0.08
N ASP A 217 23.93 22.49 -0.63
CA ASP A 217 24.63 23.67 -0.12
C ASP A 217 23.88 24.34 1.05
N GLU A 218 24.54 25.27 1.74
CA GLU A 218 23.98 25.96 2.91
C GLU A 218 22.76 26.83 2.55
N HIS A 219 22.71 27.38 1.32
CA HIS A 219 21.56 28.17 0.87
C HIS A 219 20.32 27.29 0.74
N ASP A 220 20.44 26.15 0.09
CA ASP A 220 19.35 25.18 -0.10
C ASP A 220 18.88 24.60 1.24
N VAL A 221 19.81 24.32 2.17
CA VAL A 221 19.46 23.95 3.55
C VAL A 221 18.66 25.05 4.22
N SER A 222 19.10 26.31 4.16
CA SER A 222 18.40 27.45 4.76
C SER A 222 17.00 27.70 4.20
N VAL A 223 16.83 27.53 2.88
CA VAL A 223 15.51 27.59 2.22
C VAL A 223 14.58 26.51 2.76
N LEU A 224 15.07 25.26 2.84
CA LEU A 224 14.28 24.14 3.37
C LEU A 224 13.98 24.31 4.87
N GLU A 225 14.94 24.73 5.68
CA GLU A 225 14.73 25.00 7.11
C GLU A 225 13.68 26.08 7.35
N SER A 226 13.73 27.18 6.59
CA SER A 226 12.74 28.25 6.67
C SER A 226 11.34 27.74 6.31
N THR A 227 11.25 26.90 5.27
CA THR A 227 10.00 26.23 4.87
C THR A 227 9.50 25.27 5.96
N GLY A 228 10.41 24.53 6.60
CA GLY A 228 10.08 23.63 7.70
C GLY A 228 9.50 24.36 8.91
N LYS A 229 10.08 25.52 9.26
CA LYS A 229 9.56 26.38 10.33
C LYS A 229 8.17 26.93 10.00
N GLU A 230 7.93 27.38 8.77
CA GLU A 230 6.60 27.84 8.29
C GLU A 230 5.55 26.74 8.44
N LEU A 231 5.91 25.49 8.08
CA LEU A 231 5.00 24.35 8.08
C LEU A 231 4.88 23.64 9.43
N ASN A 232 5.62 24.07 10.45
CA ASN A 232 5.83 23.30 11.69
C ASN A 232 6.18 21.83 11.39
N ALA A 233 7.16 21.65 10.50
CA ALA A 233 7.54 20.37 9.94
C ALA A 233 8.95 19.96 10.38
N VAL A 234 9.13 18.65 10.47
CA VAL A 234 10.43 18.00 10.65
C VAL A 234 10.94 17.62 9.26
N ILE A 235 12.05 18.23 8.85
CA ILE A 235 12.63 18.01 7.52
C ILE A 235 13.93 17.24 7.63
N SER A 236 14.02 16.16 6.87
CA SER A 236 15.24 15.42 6.62
C SER A 236 15.61 15.45 5.13
N ILE A 237 16.89 15.22 4.84
CA ILE A 237 17.40 15.12 3.48
C ILE A 237 18.23 13.85 3.31
N VAL A 238 18.24 13.31 2.10
CA VAL A 238 19.14 12.24 1.69
C VAL A 238 19.97 12.71 0.51
N GLU A 239 21.30 12.67 0.70
CA GLU A 239 22.31 13.22 -0.21
C GLU A 239 23.62 12.41 -0.15
N PRO A 240 24.31 12.17 -1.29
CA PRO A 240 23.73 12.10 -2.63
C PRO A 240 22.84 10.84 -2.75
N TYR A 241 21.59 11.04 -3.09
CA TYR A 241 20.66 9.98 -3.44
C TYR A 241 21.01 9.38 -4.79
N ARG A 242 21.18 8.05 -4.81
CA ARG A 242 21.25 7.25 -6.03
C ARG A 242 20.03 6.33 -6.08
N ASN A 243 19.54 6.07 -7.28
CA ASN A 243 18.45 5.13 -7.46
C ASN A 243 18.89 3.74 -6.96
N PRO A 244 18.15 3.08 -6.05
CA PRO A 244 18.52 1.76 -5.54
C PRO A 244 18.85 0.72 -6.62
N LEU A 245 18.22 0.82 -7.80
CA LEU A 245 18.50 -0.05 -8.95
C LEU A 245 19.89 0.16 -9.58
N GLU A 246 20.52 1.30 -9.31
CA GLU A 246 21.84 1.69 -9.83
C GLU A 246 22.96 1.46 -8.80
N ILE A 247 22.59 1.12 -7.56
CA ILE A 247 23.51 0.92 -6.44
C ILE A 247 24.11 -0.50 -6.52
N LYS A 248 25.38 -0.60 -6.94
CA LYS A 248 26.13 -1.88 -7.04
C LYS A 248 26.72 -2.38 -5.71
N LYS A 249 26.79 -1.54 -4.68
CA LYS A 249 27.27 -1.86 -3.32
C LYS A 249 26.35 -1.21 -2.30
N LYS A 250 26.07 -1.85 -1.17
CA LYS A 250 25.29 -1.27 -0.05
C LYS A 250 25.93 0.04 0.44
N GLU A 251 25.62 1.16 -0.21
CA GLU A 251 25.90 2.50 0.29
C GLU A 251 24.86 2.79 1.38
N SER A 252 25.31 3.13 2.59
CA SER A 252 24.42 3.64 3.63
C SER A 252 24.01 5.06 3.24
N LEU A 253 22.89 5.21 2.55
CA LEU A 253 22.24 6.51 2.36
C LEU A 253 21.93 7.05 3.77
N ARG A 254 22.58 8.15 4.16
CA ARG A 254 22.35 8.78 5.46
C ARG A 254 21.24 9.81 5.32
N GLU A 255 20.19 9.64 6.11
CA GLU A 255 19.16 10.65 6.31
C GLU A 255 19.68 11.67 7.32
N ARG A 256 19.76 12.94 6.92
CA ARG A 256 20.23 14.05 7.76
C ARG A 256 19.06 14.96 8.08
N PHE A 257 18.76 15.15 9.36
CA PHE A 257 17.74 16.09 9.81
C PHE A 257 18.28 17.53 9.75
N ILE A 258 17.46 18.44 9.23
CA ILE A 258 17.83 19.87 9.08
C ILE A 258 16.84 20.79 9.80
N CYS A 259 15.59 20.37 10.00
CA CYS A 259 14.58 21.19 10.67
C CYS A 259 13.71 20.33 11.59
N GLY A 260 13.29 20.90 12.72
CA GLY A 260 12.45 20.22 13.71
C GLY A 260 13.17 19.12 14.49
N SER A 261 12.49 18.52 15.46
CA SER A 261 13.01 17.38 16.21
C SER A 261 12.42 16.08 15.69
N ILE A 262 13.24 15.05 15.56
CA ILE A 262 12.79 13.68 15.27
C ILE A 262 11.81 13.16 16.35
N ASP A 263 11.90 13.66 17.59
CA ASP A 263 11.01 13.27 18.69
C ASP A 263 9.56 13.74 18.49
N ASP A 264 9.34 14.72 17.60
CA ASP A 264 8.02 15.21 17.22
C ASP A 264 7.34 14.33 16.16
N LEU A 265 8.07 13.36 15.58
CA LEU A 265 7.54 12.41 14.62
C LEU A 265 7.23 11.07 15.28
N PHE A 266 5.94 10.80 15.46
CA PHE A 266 5.47 9.53 15.99
C PHE A 266 4.06 9.21 15.50
N ILE A 267 3.72 7.92 15.52
CA ILE A 267 2.36 7.45 15.38
C ILE A 267 1.91 6.80 16.70
N ILE A 268 0.62 6.88 16.99
CA ILE A 268 -0.05 6.14 18.05
C ILE A 268 -0.67 4.90 17.43
N SER A 269 -0.13 3.73 17.80
CA SER A 269 -0.64 2.42 17.39
C SER A 269 -1.25 1.74 18.61
N HIS A 270 -2.58 1.68 18.70
CA HIS A 270 -3.29 1.10 19.86
C HIS A 270 -2.79 1.65 21.22
N GLY A 271 -2.58 2.96 21.27
CA GLY A 271 -2.07 3.67 22.44
C GLY A 271 -0.59 3.39 22.78
N VAL A 272 0.18 2.76 21.88
CA VAL A 272 1.65 2.74 21.93
C VAL A 272 2.16 3.90 21.09
N LYS A 273 3.06 4.73 21.64
CA LYS A 273 3.75 5.77 20.88
C LYS A 273 4.96 5.16 20.16
N ILE A 274 4.93 5.19 18.82
CA ILE A 274 5.99 4.68 17.95
C ILE A 274 6.63 5.87 17.24
N LYS A 275 7.85 6.26 17.62
CA LYS A 275 8.65 7.25 16.89
C LYS A 275 8.99 6.72 15.50
N CYS A 276 9.00 7.64 14.54
CA CYS A 276 9.22 7.34 13.13
C CYS A 276 10.00 8.46 12.44
N ASN A 277 10.56 8.16 11.27
CA ASN A 277 11.22 9.11 10.39
C ASN A 277 10.27 9.54 9.27
N PRO A 278 10.54 10.66 8.57
CA PRO A 278 9.81 11.00 7.34
C PRO A 278 9.81 9.88 6.29
N SER A 279 10.87 9.06 6.26
CA SER A 279 11.04 7.92 5.36
C SER A 279 10.40 6.61 5.85
N SER A 280 9.88 6.57 7.08
CA SER A 280 9.36 5.35 7.68
C SER A 280 8.10 4.86 6.99
N PHE A 281 7.99 3.54 6.82
CA PHE A 281 6.75 2.92 6.41
C PHE A 281 5.76 2.91 7.59
N VAL A 282 4.61 3.55 7.39
CA VAL A 282 3.46 3.48 8.30
C VAL A 282 2.19 3.22 7.49
N GLN A 283 1.18 2.65 8.14
CA GLN A 283 -0.10 2.38 7.51
C GLN A 283 -0.78 3.69 7.08
N VAL A 284 -1.07 3.83 5.79
CA VAL A 284 -1.45 5.12 5.19
C VAL A 284 -2.78 5.67 5.69
N ASN A 285 -3.67 4.81 6.19
CA ASN A 285 -4.98 5.18 6.70
C ASN A 285 -5.03 4.88 8.20
N LYS A 286 -4.94 5.92 9.02
CA LYS A 286 -4.89 5.79 10.48
C LYS A 286 -6.09 5.05 11.06
N LYS A 287 -7.29 5.51 10.71
CA LYS A 287 -8.54 4.98 11.27
C LYS A 287 -8.75 3.52 10.91
N ILE A 288 -8.31 3.10 9.71
CA ILE A 288 -8.36 1.70 9.32
C ILE A 288 -7.29 0.88 10.02
N ASN A 289 -6.07 1.39 10.17
CA ASN A 289 -5.04 0.71 10.94
C ASN A 289 -5.49 0.46 12.38
N ASP A 290 -6.14 1.43 13.03
CA ASP A 290 -6.66 1.28 14.39
C ASP A 290 -7.66 0.10 14.47
N LYS A 291 -8.62 0.00 13.54
CA LYS A 291 -9.56 -1.14 13.44
C LYS A 291 -8.88 -2.47 13.10
N LEU A 292 -7.86 -2.43 12.25
CA LEU A 292 -7.06 -3.60 11.89
C LEU A 292 -6.32 -4.14 13.12
N LEU A 293 -5.71 -3.26 13.93
CA LEU A 293 -5.06 -3.61 15.18
C LEU A 293 -6.04 -4.23 16.17
N GLU A 294 -7.19 -3.60 16.39
CA GLU A 294 -8.26 -4.15 17.26
C GLU A 294 -8.67 -5.56 16.82
N THR A 295 -8.79 -5.77 15.51
CA THR A 295 -9.15 -7.08 14.94
C THR A 295 -8.07 -8.12 15.17
N VAL A 296 -6.80 -7.79 14.87
CA VAL A 296 -5.67 -8.70 15.05
C VAL A 296 -5.48 -9.03 16.53
N ILE A 297 -5.53 -8.03 17.42
CA ILE A 297 -5.47 -8.23 18.88
C ILE A 297 -6.61 -9.12 19.34
N GLY A 298 -7.85 -8.88 18.89
CA GLY A 298 -9.00 -9.71 19.23
C GLY A 298 -8.90 -11.16 18.71
N MET A 299 -8.36 -11.36 17.51
CA MET A 299 -8.09 -12.69 16.95
C MET A 299 -7.04 -13.43 17.78
N ILE A 300 -5.95 -12.76 18.16
CA ILE A 300 -4.89 -13.36 18.97
C ILE A 300 -5.39 -13.63 20.40
N ALA A 301 -6.12 -12.67 20.99
CA ALA A 301 -6.55 -12.60 22.38
C ALA A 301 -5.36 -12.78 23.36
N PRO A 302 -4.37 -11.87 23.31
CA PRO A 302 -3.12 -12.03 24.05
C PRO A 302 -3.33 -11.93 25.56
N ASP A 303 -2.52 -12.69 26.28
CA ASP A 303 -2.28 -12.56 27.72
C ASP A 303 -0.78 -12.73 28.02
N LYS A 304 -0.41 -12.64 29.31
CA LYS A 304 0.98 -12.78 29.78
C LYS A 304 1.65 -14.12 29.45
N ASN A 305 0.87 -15.16 29.17
CA ASN A 305 1.38 -16.50 28.84
C ASN A 305 1.42 -16.73 27.32
N THR A 306 0.81 -15.86 26.53
CA THR A 306 0.74 -15.96 25.09
C THR A 306 2.10 -15.59 24.49
N SER A 307 2.68 -16.49 23.69
CA SER A 307 3.85 -16.15 22.88
C SER A 307 3.49 -15.93 21.41
N VAL A 308 3.89 -14.80 20.85
CA VAL A 308 3.56 -14.39 19.48
C VAL A 308 4.80 -14.08 18.66
N MET A 309 4.81 -14.53 17.42
CA MET A 309 5.80 -14.11 16.42
C MET A 309 5.14 -13.15 15.44
N ASP A 310 5.72 -11.98 15.23
CA ASP A 310 5.28 -10.97 14.24
C ASP A 310 6.29 -10.94 13.09
N LEU A 311 5.94 -11.52 11.95
CA LEU A 311 6.81 -11.58 10.77
C LEU A 311 6.46 -10.43 9.82
N PHE A 312 7.50 -9.81 9.24
CA PHE A 312 7.41 -8.57 8.47
C PHE A 312 6.96 -7.40 9.36
N CYS A 313 7.48 -7.34 10.59
CA CYS A 313 6.94 -6.47 11.63
C CYS A 313 7.18 -4.97 11.37
N GLY A 314 8.10 -4.62 10.47
CA GLY A 314 8.54 -3.23 10.26
C GLY A 314 8.95 -2.55 11.57
N LEU A 315 8.33 -1.40 11.86
CA LEU A 315 8.56 -0.65 13.11
C LEU A 315 7.88 -1.27 14.33
N GLY A 316 7.17 -2.39 14.20
CA GLY A 316 6.42 -3.06 15.26
C GLY A 316 4.97 -2.59 15.38
N ASN A 317 4.30 -2.35 14.24
CA ASN A 317 2.90 -1.92 14.20
C ASN A 317 1.98 -2.87 14.97
N PHE A 318 2.19 -4.19 14.83
CA PHE A 318 1.46 -5.22 15.59
C PHE A 318 2.24 -5.68 16.83
N ALA A 319 3.56 -5.88 16.70
CA ALA A 319 4.37 -6.42 17.79
C ALA A 319 4.25 -5.63 19.10
N MET A 320 4.33 -4.30 19.06
CA MET A 320 4.28 -3.50 20.30
C MET A 320 2.88 -3.43 20.91
N PRO A 321 1.78 -3.23 20.16
CA PRO A 321 0.44 -3.38 20.71
C PRO A 321 0.16 -4.74 21.34
N LEU A 322 0.57 -5.83 20.69
CA LEU A 322 0.41 -7.19 21.27
C LEU A 322 1.20 -7.35 22.56
N ALA A 323 2.41 -6.79 22.63
CA ALA A 323 3.22 -6.79 23.85
C ALA A 323 2.58 -5.91 24.95
N LYS A 324 2.03 -4.76 24.60
CA LYS A 324 1.28 -3.89 25.53
C LYS A 324 0.06 -4.60 26.12
N GLU A 325 -0.62 -5.43 25.33
CA GLU A 325 -1.74 -6.27 25.79
C GLU A 325 -1.27 -7.54 26.56
N GLY A 326 0.04 -7.70 26.77
CA GLY A 326 0.62 -8.69 27.68
C GLY A 326 1.39 -9.82 27.01
N ALA A 327 1.29 -10.03 25.70
CA ALA A 327 1.97 -11.15 25.03
C ALA A 327 3.49 -11.01 25.07
N ASN A 328 4.19 -12.15 25.02
CA ASN A 328 5.63 -12.21 24.77
C ASN A 328 5.87 -12.26 23.26
N VAL A 329 6.43 -11.20 22.68
CA VAL A 329 6.47 -11.02 21.23
C VAL A 329 7.89 -11.04 20.67
N VAL A 330 8.07 -11.71 19.53
CA VAL A 330 9.26 -11.57 18.69
C VAL A 330 8.87 -11.02 17.32
N GLY A 331 9.29 -9.79 17.02
CA GLY A 331 9.15 -9.15 15.71
C GLY A 331 10.35 -9.44 14.82
N VAL A 332 10.12 -9.73 13.54
CA VAL A 332 11.18 -10.01 12.56
C VAL A 332 10.97 -9.21 11.28
N ASP A 333 12.00 -8.51 10.83
CA ASP A 333 12.00 -7.78 9.55
C ASP A 333 13.39 -7.80 8.89
N ILE A 334 13.46 -7.58 7.58
CA ILE A 334 14.70 -7.53 6.82
C ILE A 334 15.44 -6.20 6.99
N VAL A 335 14.72 -5.12 7.31
CA VAL A 335 15.30 -3.77 7.37
C VAL A 335 15.92 -3.50 8.73
N ALA A 336 17.23 -3.72 8.83
CA ALA A 336 18.01 -3.56 10.06
C ALA A 336 17.79 -2.21 10.77
N LYS A 337 17.67 -1.11 10.01
CA LYS A 337 17.42 0.22 10.58
C LYS A 337 16.04 0.33 11.24
N MET A 338 14.99 -0.22 10.61
CA MET A 338 13.65 -0.25 11.21
C MET A 338 13.63 -1.09 12.49
N ILE A 339 14.42 -2.16 12.54
CA ILE A 339 14.54 -3.01 13.73
C ILE A 339 15.30 -2.31 14.86
N GLU A 340 16.34 -1.53 14.55
CA GLU A 340 16.99 -0.65 15.53
C GLU A 340 15.98 0.36 16.12
N ASP A 341 15.21 1.03 15.25
CA ASP A 341 14.20 2.01 15.66
C ASP A 341 13.07 1.34 16.48
N ALA A 342 12.63 0.13 16.11
CA ALA A 342 11.65 -0.65 16.85
C ALA A 342 12.12 -1.02 18.26
N ARG A 343 13.41 -1.40 18.42
CA ARG A 343 14.01 -1.67 19.74
C ARG A 343 14.08 -0.42 20.60
N ALA A 344 14.43 0.73 20.01
CA ALA A 344 14.43 2.01 20.72
C ALA A 344 13.02 2.40 21.18
N ASN A 345 12.02 2.24 20.31
CA ASN A 345 10.62 2.48 20.62
C ASN A 345 10.12 1.59 21.77
N ALA A 346 10.37 0.28 21.71
CA ALA A 346 9.97 -0.63 22.78
C ALA A 346 10.59 -0.25 24.13
N LYS A 347 11.89 0.13 24.14
CA LYS A 347 12.56 0.61 25.35
C LYS A 347 11.93 1.88 25.90
N GLU A 348 11.63 2.86 25.04
CA GLU A 348 10.99 4.12 25.45
C GLU A 348 9.57 3.93 26.00
N GLN A 349 8.87 2.90 25.52
CA GLN A 349 7.53 2.52 25.98
C GLN A 349 7.57 1.55 27.17
N ASN A 350 8.75 1.22 27.72
CA ASN A 350 8.95 0.24 28.79
C ASN A 350 8.35 -1.15 28.49
N LEU A 351 8.39 -1.57 27.22
CA LEU A 351 7.92 -2.88 26.79
C LEU A 351 9.08 -3.89 26.83
N GLU A 352 9.22 -4.60 27.94
CA GLU A 352 10.28 -5.60 28.14
C GLU A 352 9.96 -6.98 27.53
N ASN A 353 8.68 -7.23 27.24
CA ASN A 353 8.15 -8.46 26.69
C ASN A 353 8.11 -8.49 25.15
N VAL A 354 8.84 -7.59 24.47
CA VAL A 354 9.01 -7.61 23.01
C VAL A 354 10.48 -7.61 22.62
N LYS A 355 10.84 -8.46 21.66
CA LYS A 355 12.17 -8.53 21.04
C LYS A 355 12.04 -8.36 19.53
N PHE A 356 13.09 -7.83 18.91
CA PHE A 356 13.13 -7.66 17.46
C PHE A 356 14.39 -8.26 16.87
N GLU A 357 14.26 -8.94 15.74
CA GLU A 357 15.33 -9.63 15.03
C GLU A 357 15.40 -9.21 13.56
N VAL A 358 16.62 -9.18 13.02
CA VAL A 358 16.83 -8.88 11.60
C VAL A 358 16.99 -10.19 10.85
N ALA A 359 16.12 -10.46 9.88
CA ALA A 359 16.24 -11.62 9.01
C ALA A 359 15.59 -11.38 7.64
N ASP A 360 16.18 -11.98 6.60
CA ASP A 360 15.52 -12.11 5.31
C ASP A 360 14.55 -13.30 5.37
N LEU A 361 13.25 -13.00 5.35
CA LEU A 361 12.18 -14.00 5.43
C LEU A 361 11.94 -14.73 4.10
N GLU A 362 12.68 -14.41 3.04
CA GLU A 362 12.73 -15.18 1.79
C GLU A 362 13.87 -16.22 1.79
N GLU A 363 14.85 -16.12 2.71
CA GLU A 363 15.96 -17.06 2.84
C GLU A 363 15.66 -18.22 3.83
N LEU A 364 16.67 -19.07 4.09
CA LEU A 364 16.60 -20.11 5.12
C LEU A 364 16.89 -19.50 6.50
N PHE A 365 15.88 -19.43 7.37
CA PHE A 365 16.00 -18.86 8.72
C PHE A 365 15.63 -19.84 9.85
N GLU A 366 15.27 -21.08 9.53
CA GLU A 366 14.81 -22.07 10.53
C GLU A 366 15.89 -22.43 11.57
N ASN A 367 17.16 -22.18 11.27
CA ASN A 367 18.26 -22.41 12.20
C ASN A 367 18.40 -21.31 13.27
N GLN A 368 17.75 -20.17 13.08
CA GLN A 368 17.79 -19.05 14.03
C GLN A 368 17.13 -19.42 15.36
N LYS A 369 17.67 -18.91 16.47
CA LYS A 369 17.16 -19.20 17.81
C LYS A 369 15.69 -18.81 17.96
N TRP A 370 15.32 -17.63 17.46
CA TRP A 370 13.93 -17.14 17.48
C TRP A 370 12.98 -18.02 16.66
N ALA A 371 13.43 -18.62 15.55
CA ALA A 371 12.60 -19.47 14.71
C ALA A 371 12.33 -20.85 15.36
N LYS A 372 13.29 -21.33 16.15
CA LYS A 372 13.18 -22.61 16.88
C LYS A 372 12.27 -22.55 18.11
N ALA A 373 12.13 -21.38 18.73
CA ALA A 373 11.28 -21.19 19.91
C ALA A 373 9.79 -21.53 19.63
N ASP A 374 9.06 -21.96 20.65
CA ASP A 374 7.63 -22.25 20.54
C ASP A 374 6.79 -20.97 20.61
N TYR A 375 5.71 -20.93 19.84
CA TYR A 375 4.76 -19.81 19.81
C TYR A 375 3.34 -20.33 19.81
N ASP A 376 2.42 -19.60 20.42
CA ASP A 376 0.98 -19.88 20.38
C ASP A 376 0.33 -19.31 19.14
N ALA A 377 0.83 -18.16 18.66
CA ALA A 377 0.29 -17.48 17.49
C ALA A 377 1.36 -16.80 16.63
N VAL A 378 1.03 -16.56 15.37
CA VAL A 378 1.85 -15.78 14.44
C VAL A 378 1.02 -14.71 13.74
N VAL A 379 1.58 -13.52 13.58
CA VAL A 379 1.06 -12.46 12.71
C VAL A 379 1.98 -12.32 11.50
N LEU A 380 1.39 -12.16 10.31
CA LEU A 380 2.10 -11.97 9.04
C LEU A 380 1.53 -10.73 8.33
N ASP A 381 2.36 -9.73 8.02
CA ASP A 381 1.98 -8.59 7.16
C ASP A 381 3.02 -8.34 6.04
N PRO A 382 3.16 -9.26 5.07
CA PRO A 382 4.16 -9.17 4.02
C PRO A 382 3.86 -8.10 2.98
N GLY A 383 4.89 -7.77 2.18
CA GLY A 383 4.73 -7.00 0.96
C GLY A 383 3.89 -7.71 -0.12
N ARG A 384 3.76 -7.05 -1.29
CA ARG A 384 2.89 -7.50 -2.39
C ARG A 384 3.22 -8.88 -2.97
N GLU A 385 4.45 -9.34 -2.83
CA GLU A 385 4.88 -10.65 -3.32
C GLU A 385 4.31 -11.82 -2.48
N GLY A 386 3.78 -11.54 -1.29
CA GLY A 386 3.28 -12.53 -0.35
C GLY A 386 4.35 -13.01 0.63
N ALA A 387 4.07 -14.14 1.29
CA ALA A 387 4.86 -14.71 2.38
C ALA A 387 5.16 -16.20 2.15
N LYS A 388 5.36 -16.64 0.91
CA LYS A 388 5.48 -18.06 0.53
C LYS A 388 6.46 -18.83 1.41
N ARG A 389 7.64 -18.28 1.67
CA ARG A 389 8.67 -18.93 2.49
C ARG A 389 8.22 -19.04 3.95
N ALA A 390 7.67 -17.97 4.50
CA ALA A 390 7.14 -17.95 5.86
C ALA A 390 5.95 -18.91 6.03
N THR A 391 5.01 -19.00 5.08
CA THR A 391 3.89 -19.95 5.18
C THR A 391 4.35 -21.41 5.09
N LEU A 392 5.36 -21.72 4.28
CA LEU A 392 6.00 -23.05 4.26
C LEU A 392 6.66 -23.40 5.59
N PHE A 393 7.31 -22.42 6.24
CA PHE A 393 7.87 -22.58 7.58
C PHE A 393 6.76 -22.86 8.61
N LEU A 394 5.68 -22.08 8.61
CA LEU A 394 4.57 -22.23 9.54
C LEU A 394 3.80 -23.54 9.36
N ALA A 395 3.62 -24.00 8.12
CA ALA A 395 3.03 -25.29 7.79
C ALA A 395 3.79 -26.46 8.45
N LYS A 396 5.12 -26.34 8.59
CA LYS A 396 5.95 -27.33 9.30
C LYS A 396 5.95 -27.11 10.82
N LYS A 397 6.00 -25.85 11.26
CA LYS A 397 6.09 -25.47 12.68
C LYS A 397 4.81 -25.79 13.45
N LYS A 398 3.65 -25.79 12.78
CA LYS A 398 2.34 -26.13 13.35
C LYS A 398 1.95 -25.26 14.56
N VAL A 399 2.10 -23.94 14.43
CA VAL A 399 1.62 -22.98 15.44
C VAL A 399 0.09 -22.98 15.51
N LYS A 400 -0.50 -22.93 16.71
CA LYS A 400 -1.96 -23.10 16.89
C LYS A 400 -2.80 -22.10 16.09
N LYS A 401 -2.32 -20.86 15.97
CA LYS A 401 -3.05 -19.74 15.33
C LYS A 401 -2.14 -18.93 14.39
N ILE A 402 -2.63 -18.54 13.23
CA ILE A 402 -1.95 -17.61 12.32
C ILE A 402 -2.93 -16.53 11.90
N VAL A 403 -2.54 -15.26 12.00
CA VAL A 403 -3.27 -14.12 11.46
C VAL A 403 -2.46 -13.56 10.29
N TYR A 404 -3.01 -13.66 9.08
CA TYR A 404 -2.34 -13.23 7.85
C TYR A 404 -3.06 -12.02 7.26
N ILE A 405 -2.38 -10.87 7.28
CA ILE A 405 -2.77 -9.62 6.63
C ILE A 405 -2.15 -9.57 5.23
N SER A 406 -2.92 -9.18 4.21
CA SER A 406 -2.40 -9.05 2.86
C SER A 406 -3.10 -7.99 2.02
N CYS A 407 -2.29 -7.16 1.36
CA CYS A 407 -2.73 -6.21 0.35
C CYS A 407 -2.86 -6.80 -1.07
N ASN A 408 -2.54 -8.10 -1.24
CA ASN A 408 -2.57 -8.80 -2.52
C ASN A 408 -3.29 -10.16 -2.40
N PRO A 409 -4.61 -10.22 -2.72
CA PRO A 409 -5.38 -11.46 -2.66
C PRO A 409 -4.83 -12.61 -3.50
N LEU A 410 -4.13 -12.33 -4.62
CA LEU A 410 -3.55 -13.38 -5.44
C LEU A 410 -2.39 -14.08 -4.72
N ALA A 411 -1.48 -13.31 -4.15
CA ALA A 411 -0.39 -13.86 -3.36
C ALA A 411 -0.92 -14.60 -2.12
N ALA A 412 -1.85 -13.99 -1.39
CA ALA A 412 -2.49 -14.63 -0.23
C ALA A 412 -3.16 -15.96 -0.58
N SER A 413 -3.90 -16.03 -1.70
CA SER A 413 -4.56 -17.26 -2.14
C SER A 413 -3.57 -18.39 -2.45
N ARG A 414 -2.40 -18.05 -3.02
CA ARG A 414 -1.31 -19.00 -3.30
C ARG A 414 -0.68 -19.49 -2.00
N ASP A 415 -0.36 -18.57 -1.10
CA ASP A 415 0.38 -18.88 0.13
C ASP A 415 -0.48 -19.66 1.13
N THR A 416 -1.80 -19.46 1.07
CA THR A 416 -2.80 -20.20 1.86
C THR A 416 -2.84 -21.70 1.53
N ILE A 417 -2.52 -22.10 0.29
CA ILE A 417 -2.59 -23.51 -0.15
C ILE A 417 -1.78 -24.42 0.77
N GLU A 418 -0.56 -24.01 1.13
CA GLU A 418 0.33 -24.84 1.94
C GLU A 418 -0.10 -24.91 3.40
N LEU A 419 -0.69 -23.84 3.94
CA LEU A 419 -1.31 -23.86 5.27
C LEU A 419 -2.46 -24.87 5.31
N ILE A 420 -3.38 -24.81 4.34
CA ILE A 420 -4.52 -25.74 4.27
C ILE A 420 -4.06 -27.19 4.11
N LYS A 421 -3.10 -27.47 3.21
CA LYS A 421 -2.55 -28.83 3.05
C LYS A 421 -1.93 -29.37 4.33
N SER A 422 -1.38 -28.48 5.15
CA SER A 422 -0.85 -28.83 6.47
C SER A 422 -1.94 -28.89 7.55
N GLY A 423 -3.23 -28.85 7.22
CA GLY A 423 -4.32 -29.08 8.17
C GLY A 423 -4.89 -27.84 8.83
N TYR A 424 -4.36 -26.64 8.56
CA TYR A 424 -5.01 -25.41 9.01
C TYR A 424 -6.37 -25.24 8.36
N LYS A 425 -7.29 -24.61 9.09
CA LYS A 425 -8.59 -24.16 8.59
C LYS A 425 -8.66 -22.64 8.64
N ILE A 426 -9.30 -22.03 7.66
CA ILE A 426 -9.68 -20.62 7.73
C ILE A 426 -10.86 -20.54 8.70
N LYS A 427 -10.64 -19.95 9.87
CA LYS A 427 -11.66 -19.80 10.90
C LYS A 427 -12.57 -18.61 10.60
N GLN A 428 -11.98 -17.50 10.19
CA GLN A 428 -12.67 -16.30 9.75
C GLN A 428 -11.77 -15.46 8.85
N TRP A 429 -12.37 -14.55 8.10
CA TRP A 429 -11.64 -13.62 7.25
C TRP A 429 -12.44 -12.33 7.08
N GLY A 430 -11.78 -11.25 6.68
CA GLY A 430 -12.44 -9.99 6.42
C GLY A 430 -11.59 -9.07 5.57
N VAL A 431 -12.13 -7.88 5.28
CA VAL A 431 -11.43 -6.87 4.48
C VAL A 431 -11.38 -5.53 5.20
N CYS A 432 -10.30 -4.79 4.95
CA CYS A 432 -10.16 -3.42 5.38
C CYS A 432 -10.00 -2.52 4.14
N ASP A 433 -10.84 -1.49 4.03
CA ASP A 433 -10.74 -0.53 2.93
C ASP A 433 -9.64 0.51 3.23
N MET A 434 -8.39 0.04 3.27
CA MET A 434 -7.21 0.86 3.56
C MET A 434 -7.02 1.98 2.51
N PHE A 435 -7.51 1.76 1.28
CA PHE A 435 -7.32 2.64 0.12
C PHE A 435 -8.65 2.83 -0.64
N PRO A 436 -9.62 3.57 -0.08
CA PRO A 436 -10.90 3.81 -0.73
C PRO A 436 -10.69 4.45 -2.11
N ARG A 437 -11.59 4.10 -3.05
CA ARG A 437 -11.60 4.56 -4.46
C ARG A 437 -10.41 4.08 -5.31
N THR A 438 -9.65 3.10 -4.83
CA THR A 438 -8.57 2.44 -5.56
C THR A 438 -8.86 0.97 -5.84
N THR A 439 -7.99 0.35 -6.65
CA THR A 439 -8.02 -1.10 -6.93
C THR A 439 -7.51 -1.95 -5.76
N HIS A 440 -6.88 -1.35 -4.74
CA HIS A 440 -6.29 -2.09 -3.63
C HIS A 440 -7.35 -2.53 -2.62
N VAL A 441 -7.08 -3.66 -1.98
CA VAL A 441 -7.87 -4.20 -0.88
C VAL A 441 -6.91 -4.82 0.12
N GLU A 442 -7.12 -4.52 1.39
CA GLU A 442 -6.44 -5.20 2.48
C GLU A 442 -7.35 -6.32 2.97
N MET A 443 -6.82 -7.53 3.14
CA MET A 443 -7.57 -8.66 3.68
C MET A 443 -6.86 -9.25 4.88
N VAL A 444 -7.64 -9.85 5.79
CA VAL A 444 -7.13 -10.51 7.00
C VAL A 444 -7.74 -11.91 7.05
N LEU A 445 -6.91 -12.91 7.32
CA LEU A 445 -7.29 -14.32 7.46
C LEU A 445 -6.84 -14.82 8.83
N GLU A 446 -7.75 -15.41 9.60
CA GLU A 446 -7.41 -16.19 10.80
C GLU A 446 -7.39 -17.68 10.44
N PHE A 447 -6.24 -18.31 10.69
CA PHE A 447 -6.07 -19.75 10.55
C PHE A 447 -5.91 -20.41 11.92
N THR A 448 -6.51 -21.58 12.09
CA THR A 448 -6.33 -22.45 13.26
C THR A 448 -6.02 -23.87 12.83
N LEU A 449 -5.19 -24.58 13.59
CA LEU A 449 -4.96 -26.02 13.41
C LEU A 449 -6.08 -26.89 13.96
#